data_AF-A0A250V5Z4-F1
#
_entry.id   AF-A0A250V5Z4-F1
#
_cell.length_a   1.000
_cell.length_b   1.000
_cell.length_c   1.000
_cell.angle_alpha   90.00
_cell.angle_beta   90.00
_cell.angle_gamma   90.00
#
_symmetry.space_group_name_H-M   'P 1'
#
loop_
_entity.id
_entity.type
_entity.pdbx_description
1 polymer ?
#
loop_
_entity_poly.entity_id
_entity_poly.type
_entity_poly.pdbx_seq_one_letter_code
_entity_poly.pdbx_strand_id
1 'polypeptide(L)'
;MPDRQALCGILFVLHTGIQWEYLPQELGFGSGMTCWRRLAAWNEAGVRDQLHVLLLEKLRSKDKLDWSRAVIDSSHVRAARRSPKADPARSTTDVRAASTTSSPTARASRSRCR
;
A
#
# COMPACT_ATOMS: atom_id res chain seq x y z
N MET A 1 -5.22 7.39 25.61
CA MET A 1 -6.34 6.86 24.80
C MET A 1 -6.37 5.34 24.95
N PRO A 2 -7.50 4.75 25.37
CA PRO A 2 -7.65 3.31 25.59
C PRO A 2 -7.31 2.43 24.37
N ASP A 3 -6.58 1.34 24.58
CA ASP A 3 -6.10 0.42 23.53
C ASP A 3 -7.23 -0.11 22.64
N ARG A 4 -8.38 -0.40 23.24
CA ARG A 4 -9.57 -0.90 22.54
C ARG A 4 -10.10 0.11 21.53
N GLN A 5 -10.12 1.38 21.91
CA GLN A 5 -10.59 2.47 21.07
C GLN A 5 -9.60 2.67 19.90
N ALA A 6 -8.28 2.58 20.17
CA ALA A 6 -7.25 2.71 19.13
C ALA A 6 -7.35 1.58 18.11
N LEU A 7 -7.55 0.35 18.60
CA LEU A 7 -7.74 -0.81 17.76
C LEU A 7 -8.97 -0.64 16.86
N CYS A 8 -10.10 -0.16 17.38
CA CYS A 8 -11.29 0.11 16.57
C CYS A 8 -11.02 1.14 15.47
N GLY A 9 -10.33 2.24 15.79
CA GLY A 9 -9.95 3.25 14.79
C GLY A 9 -9.00 2.69 13.71
N ILE A 10 -7.98 1.92 14.11
CA ILE A 10 -7.06 1.24 13.19
C ILE A 10 -7.83 0.31 12.25
N LEU A 11 -8.69 -0.56 12.79
CA LEU A 11 -9.46 -1.50 11.99
C LEU A 11 -10.41 -0.79 11.02
N PHE A 12 -11.03 0.32 11.44
CA PHE A 12 -11.89 1.12 10.57
C PHE A 12 -11.12 1.68 9.37
N VAL A 13 -9.95 2.28 9.61
CA VAL A 13 -9.09 2.82 8.55
C VAL A 13 -8.63 1.71 7.60
N LEU A 14 -8.20 0.57 8.13
CA LEU A 14 -7.73 -0.57 7.32
C LEU A 14 -8.86 -1.21 6.51
N HIS A 15 -10.09 -1.25 7.04
CA HIS A 15 -11.24 -1.82 6.35
C HIS A 15 -11.74 -0.91 5.23
N THR A 16 -11.78 0.40 5.46
CA THR A 16 -12.32 1.39 4.51
C THR A 16 -11.27 1.90 3.52
N GLY A 17 -9.99 1.80 3.85
CA GLY A 17 -8.88 2.32 3.04
C GLY A 17 -8.77 3.84 3.03
N ILE A 18 -9.48 4.54 3.93
CA ILE A 18 -9.37 6.01 4.05
C ILE A 18 -7.98 6.42 4.54
N GLN A 19 -7.60 7.67 4.27
CA GLN A 19 -6.39 8.22 4.88
C GLN A 19 -6.62 8.47 6.38
N TRP A 20 -5.57 8.35 7.18
CA TRP A 20 -5.63 8.57 8.63
C TRP A 20 -6.21 9.93 9.02
N GLU A 21 -5.94 10.98 8.24
CA GLU A 21 -6.45 12.34 8.47
C GLU A 21 -7.97 12.46 8.30
N TYR A 22 -8.59 11.55 7.54
CA TYR A 22 -10.02 11.52 7.28
C TYR A 22 -10.80 10.60 8.23
N LEU A 23 -10.17 10.07 9.29
CA LEU A 23 -10.88 9.27 10.28
C LEU A 23 -11.94 10.15 10.98
N PRO A 24 -13.25 9.83 10.87
CA PRO A 24 -14.30 10.63 11.49
C PRO A 24 -14.16 10.61 13.01
N GLN A 25 -14.10 11.79 13.62
CA GLN A 25 -13.92 11.92 15.07
C GLN A 25 -15.22 11.63 15.83
N GLU A 26 -16.36 11.74 15.16
CA GLU A 26 -17.71 11.48 15.67
C GLU A 26 -17.89 10.02 16.09
N LEU A 27 -17.11 9.10 15.52
CA LEU A 27 -17.10 7.69 15.90
C LEU A 27 -16.45 7.44 17.25
N GLY A 28 -15.83 8.45 17.85
CA GLY A 28 -15.18 8.33 19.14
C GLY A 28 -14.01 7.37 19.10
N PHE A 29 -13.23 7.33 18.02
CA PHE A 29 -11.97 6.58 17.94
C PHE A 29 -10.72 7.43 18.24
N GLY A 30 -10.92 8.71 18.58
CA GLY A 30 -9.84 9.69 18.62
C GLY A 30 -9.40 10.11 17.21
N SER A 31 -8.27 10.81 17.11
CA SER A 31 -7.73 11.20 15.80
C SER A 31 -7.07 10.02 15.09
N GLY A 32 -7.12 9.98 13.76
CA GLY A 32 -6.42 8.94 13.03
C GLY A 32 -4.89 9.02 13.19
N MET A 33 -4.34 10.19 13.46
CA MET A 33 -2.90 10.33 13.78
C MET A 33 -2.55 9.65 15.12
N THR A 34 -3.44 9.72 16.12
CA THR A 34 -3.28 8.98 17.38
C THR A 34 -3.35 7.48 17.15
N CYS A 35 -4.28 7.02 16.32
CA CYS A 35 -4.38 5.61 15.93
C CYS A 35 -3.12 5.13 15.20
N TRP A 36 -2.60 5.92 14.26
CA TRP A 36 -1.38 5.61 13.53
C TRP A 36 -0.15 5.53 14.44
N ARG A 37 0.04 6.49 15.34
CA ARG A 37 1.14 6.45 16.32
C ARG A 37 1.05 5.22 17.22
N ARG A 38 -0.16 4.84 17.63
CA ARG A 38 -0.36 3.62 18.40
C ARG A 38 -0.02 2.37 17.59
N LEU A 39 -0.45 2.31 16.33
CA LEU A 39 -0.11 1.21 15.42
C LEU A 39 1.42 1.10 15.23
N ALA A 40 2.12 2.22 15.06
CA ALA A 40 3.58 2.25 14.95
C ALA A 40 4.25 1.69 16.21
N ALA A 41 3.85 2.17 17.39
CA ALA A 41 4.38 1.66 18.67
C ALA A 41 4.12 0.16 18.86
N TRP A 42 2.96 -0.35 18.44
CA TRP A 42 2.65 -1.78 18.50
C TRP A 42 3.46 -2.61 17.51
N ASN A 43 3.75 -2.07 16.32
CA ASN A 43 4.65 -2.73 15.37
C ASN A 43 6.08 -2.80 15.93
N GLU A 44 6.58 -1.71 16.52
CA GLU A 44 7.90 -1.69 17.17
C GLU A 44 7.99 -2.66 18.36
N ALA A 45 6.90 -2.79 19.13
CA ALA A 45 6.82 -3.74 20.24
C ALA A 45 6.56 -5.20 19.78
N GLY A 46 6.45 -5.47 18.47
CA GLY A 46 6.21 -6.82 17.95
C GLY A 46 4.81 -7.38 18.23
N VAL A 47 3.84 -6.53 18.60
CA VAL A 47 2.47 -6.96 18.95
C VAL A 47 1.80 -7.63 17.76
N ARG A 48 2.07 -7.16 16.53
CA ARG A 48 1.53 -7.74 15.30
C ARG A 48 1.96 -9.19 15.13
N ASP A 49 3.23 -9.50 15.36
CA ASP A 49 3.78 -10.84 15.19
C ASP A 49 3.22 -11.80 16.24
N GLN A 50 3.17 -11.35 17.49
CA GLN A 50 2.57 -12.13 18.59
C GLN A 50 1.09 -12.41 18.32
N LEU A 51 0.32 -11.41 17.89
CA LEU A 51 -1.08 -11.56 17.56
C LEU A 51 -1.29 -12.54 16.39
N HIS A 52 -0.43 -12.48 15.38
CA HIS A 52 -0.49 -13.37 14.23
C HIS A 52 -0.30 -14.84 14.66
N VAL A 53 0.72 -15.12 15.47
CA VAL A 53 0.97 -16.48 15.99
C VAL A 53 -0.21 -16.97 16.84
N LEU A 54 -0.70 -16.15 17.78
CA LEU A 54 -1.83 -16.51 18.64
C LEU A 54 -3.11 -16.79 17.86
N LEU A 55 -3.39 -16.00 16.82
CA LEU A 55 -4.54 -16.22 15.95
C LEU A 55 -4.39 -17.52 15.16
N LEU A 56 -3.19 -17.77 14.62
CA LEU A 56 -2.89 -18.97 13.86
C LEU A 56 -3.04 -20.23 14.72
N GLU A 57 -2.51 -20.23 15.94
CA GLU A 57 -2.67 -21.32 16.92
C GLU A 57 -4.15 -21.59 17.23
N LYS A 58 -4.95 -20.54 17.46
CA LYS A 58 -6.38 -20.67 17.71
C LYS A 58 -7.18 -21.19 16.52
N LEU A 59 -6.75 -20.88 15.30
CA LEU A 59 -7.39 -21.40 14.09
C LEU A 59 -7.00 -22.85 13.82
N ARG A 60 -5.74 -23.20 14.07
CA ARG A 60 -5.24 -24.60 14.02
C ARG A 60 -5.98 -25.48 15.00
N SER A 61 -6.13 -25.06 16.25
CA SER A 61 -6.82 -25.87 17.27
C SER A 61 -8.32 -26.07 17.03
N LYS A 62 -8.90 -25.31 16.10
CA LYS A 62 -10.32 -25.41 15.72
C LYS A 62 -10.52 -26.03 14.33
N ASP A 63 -9.45 -26.50 13.68
CA ASP A 63 -9.46 -27.00 12.30
C ASP A 63 -10.15 -26.04 11.31
N LYS A 64 -9.95 -24.73 11.51
CA LYS A 64 -10.57 -23.68 10.67
C LYS A 64 -9.66 -23.14 9.57
N LEU A 65 -8.46 -23.68 9.44
CA LEU A 65 -7.55 -23.32 8.37
C LEU A 65 -7.85 -24.20 7.15
N ASP A 66 -8.23 -23.58 6.05
CA ASP A 66 -8.33 -24.25 4.76
C ASP A 66 -6.92 -24.43 4.18
N TRP A 67 -6.43 -25.67 4.20
CA TRP A 67 -5.12 -26.04 3.66
C TRP A 67 -5.14 -26.40 2.18
N SER A 68 -6.32 -26.44 1.53
CA SER A 68 -6.42 -26.73 0.10
C SER A 68 -5.84 -25.61 -0.77
N ARG A 69 -5.71 -24.40 -0.21
CA ARG A 69 -5.27 -23.20 -0.91
C ARG A 69 -4.28 -22.40 -0.07
N ALA A 70 -3.08 -22.21 -0.59
CA ALA A 70 -2.10 -21.26 -0.05
C ALA A 70 -1.86 -20.15 -1.07
N VAL A 71 -1.95 -18.89 -0.64
CA VAL A 71 -1.65 -17.71 -1.47
C VAL A 71 -0.44 -17.01 -0.86
N ILE A 72 0.61 -16.87 -1.64
CA ILE A 72 1.79 -16.07 -1.28
C ILE A 72 1.58 -14.69 -1.92
N ASP A 73 1.50 -13.65 -1.09
CA ASP A 73 1.47 -12.28 -1.58
C ASP A 73 2.89 -11.82 -1.96
N SER A 74 3.06 -11.27 -3.17
CA SER A 74 4.35 -10.79 -3.66
C SER A 74 4.52 -9.31 -3.40
N SER A 75 5.54 -8.90 -2.65
CA SER A 75 5.89 -7.50 -2.47
C SER A 75 6.74 -6.97 -3.62
N HIS A 76 6.27 -5.96 -4.35
CA HIS A 76 7.06 -5.25 -5.36
C HIS A 76 7.98 -4.22 -4.68
N VAL A 77 9.29 -4.50 -4.65
CA VAL A 77 10.31 -3.52 -4.25
C VAL A 77 10.85 -2.84 -5.50
N ARG A 78 10.93 -1.50 -5.50
CA ARG A 78 11.59 -0.78 -6.60
C ARG A 78 13.05 -1.21 -6.69
N ALA A 79 13.51 -1.55 -7.89
CA ALA A 79 14.91 -1.83 -8.14
C ALA A 79 15.78 -0.67 -7.65
N ALA A 80 16.68 -0.95 -6.70
CA ALA A 80 17.64 0.03 -6.22
C ALA A 80 18.75 0.18 -7.28
N ARG A 81 18.76 1.34 -7.94
CA ARG A 81 19.75 1.87 -8.89
C ARG A 81 19.72 1.30 -10.32
N ARG A 82 19.54 2.27 -11.24
CA ARG A 82 19.94 2.24 -12.64
C ARG A 82 21.46 1.97 -12.70
N SER A 83 21.89 1.03 -13.53
CA SER A 83 23.31 0.86 -13.88
C SER A 83 23.93 2.22 -14.27
N PRO A 84 25.25 2.41 -14.10
CA PRO A 84 25.95 3.58 -14.64
C PRO A 84 25.49 3.81 -16.07
N LYS A 85 25.20 5.07 -16.42
CA LYS A 85 24.78 5.46 -17.77
C LYS A 85 25.82 4.87 -18.72
N ALA A 86 25.44 3.90 -19.55
CA ALA A 86 26.32 3.41 -20.61
C ALA A 86 26.79 4.65 -21.38
N ASP A 87 28.08 4.68 -21.71
CA ASP A 87 28.66 5.75 -22.52
C ASP A 87 27.75 6.04 -23.72
N PRO A 88 27.65 7.30 -24.18
CA PRO A 88 26.84 7.64 -25.34
C PRO A 88 27.18 6.69 -26.47
N ALA A 89 26.21 5.85 -26.86
CA ALA A 89 26.35 5.00 -28.02
C ALA A 89 26.71 5.91 -29.21
N ARG A 90 27.74 5.57 -29.98
CA ARG A 90 28.04 6.27 -31.23
C ARG A 90 26.74 6.31 -32.04
N SER A 91 26.31 7.52 -32.39
CA SER A 91 25.24 7.72 -33.36
C SER A 91 25.63 6.95 -34.61
N THR A 92 24.95 5.83 -34.84
CA THR A 92 24.88 5.24 -36.16
C THR A 92 23.88 6.11 -36.89
N THR A 93 24.28 6.66 -38.04
CA THR A 93 23.47 7.56 -38.87
C THR A 93 22.02 7.09 -38.95
N ASP A 94 21.09 8.02 -38.80
CA ASP A 94 19.65 7.78 -38.80
C ASP A 94 19.22 6.96 -40.01
N VAL A 95 18.95 5.67 -39.80
CA VAL A 95 18.02 4.95 -40.66
C VAL A 95 16.66 5.07 -40.01
N ARG A 96 15.75 5.74 -40.72
CA ARG A 96 14.36 5.93 -40.33
C ARG A 96 13.68 4.55 -40.22
N ALA A 97 13.59 4.04 -39.00
CA ALA A 97 12.77 2.88 -38.69
C ALA A 97 11.28 3.24 -38.88
N ALA A 98 10.51 2.31 -39.44
CA ALA A 98 9.08 2.48 -39.63
C ALA A 98 8.40 2.73 -38.26
N SER A 99 7.76 3.88 -38.11
CA SER A 99 7.01 4.22 -36.90
C SER A 99 5.74 3.37 -36.81
N THR A 100 5.75 2.35 -35.96
CA THR A 100 4.52 1.76 -35.40
C THR A 100 4.23 2.46 -34.06
N THR A 101 3.80 3.71 -34.12
CA THR A 101 3.31 4.41 -32.94
C THR A 101 1.94 4.99 -33.28
N SER A 102 0.90 4.33 -32.77
CA SER A 102 -0.44 4.88 -32.68
C SER A 102 -0.39 6.21 -31.94
N SER A 103 -0.97 7.24 -32.52
CA SER A 103 -1.06 8.58 -31.95
C SER A 103 -1.68 8.56 -30.54
N PRO A 104 -1.20 9.39 -29.59
CA PRO A 104 -1.95 9.62 -28.37
C PRO A 104 -3.24 10.39 -28.71
N THR A 105 -4.35 9.96 -28.15
CA THR A 105 -5.65 10.63 -28.22
C THR A 105 -5.50 12.11 -27.84
N ALA A 106 -6.13 13.00 -28.61
CA ALA A 106 -6.09 14.44 -28.39
C ALA A 106 -6.47 14.81 -26.95
N ARG A 107 -5.63 15.63 -26.32
CA ARG A 107 -5.89 16.25 -25.02
C ARG A 107 -7.00 17.28 -25.19
N ALA A 108 -8.15 17.07 -24.56
CA ALA A 108 -9.24 18.03 -24.53
C ALA A 108 -8.77 19.37 -23.91
N SER A 109 -9.00 20.46 -24.65
CA SER A 109 -8.70 21.83 -24.25
C SER A 109 -9.56 22.27 -23.08
N ARG A 110 -8.94 22.85 -22.05
CA ARG A 110 -9.64 23.56 -20.97
C ARG A 110 -10.01 24.97 -21.45
N SER A 111 -11.30 25.27 -21.58
CA SER A 111 -11.79 26.63 -21.76
C SER A 111 -11.77 27.38 -20.43
N ARG A 112 -11.13 28.56 -20.40
CA ARG A 112 -11.28 29.55 -19.32
C ARG A 112 -12.58 30.32 -19.58
N CYS A 113 -13.50 30.33 -18.62
CA CYS A 113 -14.53 31.35 -18.56
C CYS A 113 -13.99 32.55 -17.77
N ARG A 114 -14.35 33.75 -18.26
CA ARG A 114 -14.03 35.06 -17.68
C ARG A 114 -14.67 35.26 -16.31
#